data_AF-A0A7C5X7T5-F1
#
_entry.id   AF-A0A7C5X7T5-F1
#
_cell.length_a   1.000
_cell.length_b   1.000
_cell.length_c   1.000
_cell.angle_alpha   90.00
_cell.angle_beta   90.00
_cell.angle_gamma   90.00
#
_symmetry.space_group_name_H-M   'P 1'
#
loop_
_entity.id
_entity.type
_entity.pdbx_description
1 polymer ?
#
loop_
_entity_poly.entity_id
_entity_poly.type
_entity_poly.pdbx_seq_one_letter_code
_entity_poly.pdbx_strand_id
1 'polypeptide(L)'
;MNSDTKINRGNFILIILVSAYTIITNEWGEKKCPSKENLIFKFLCGEKIPINCQREEVFDMLKILFKESQAQKIYEYISSIQIDDIKELEKIKGIGPKTTAKINQFFIVERNCSE
;
A
#
# COMPACT_ATOMS: atom_id res chain seq x y z
N MET A 1 16.80 -35.66 51.24
CA MET A 1 15.46 -35.62 50.61
C MET A 1 15.63 -35.00 49.23
N ASN A 2 15.21 -35.77 48.22
CA ASN A 2 15.30 -35.47 46.79
C ASN A 2 14.56 -34.19 46.40
N SER A 3 15.06 -33.51 45.37
CA SER A 3 14.27 -33.25 44.16
C SER A 3 15.18 -32.88 43.00
N ASP A 4 15.64 -33.91 42.28
CA ASP A 4 16.09 -33.82 40.90
C ASP A 4 14.91 -33.34 40.03
N THR A 5 14.77 -32.04 39.81
CA THR A 5 13.94 -31.53 38.71
C THR A 5 14.73 -31.56 37.42
N LYS A 6 14.78 -32.75 36.82
CA LYS A 6 15.27 -32.97 35.45
C LYS A 6 14.25 -32.38 34.48
N ILE A 7 14.42 -31.10 34.11
CA ILE A 7 13.56 -30.42 33.13
C ILE A 7 13.71 -31.14 31.79
N ASN A 8 12.69 -31.89 31.42
CA ASN A 8 12.64 -32.69 30.21
C ASN A 8 12.60 -31.74 28.99
N ARG A 9 13.67 -31.69 28.18
CA ARG A 9 13.88 -30.72 27.08
C ARG A 9 12.70 -30.61 26.10
N GLY A 10 11.93 -31.69 25.92
CA GLY A 10 10.74 -31.69 25.06
C GLY A 10 9.60 -30.78 25.56
N ASN A 11 9.44 -30.63 26.88
CA ASN A 11 8.36 -29.83 27.46
C ASN A 11 8.64 -28.32 27.39
N PHE A 12 9.91 -27.92 27.37
CA PHE A 12 10.31 -26.52 27.26
C PHE A 12 10.08 -25.96 25.85
N ILE A 13 10.33 -26.77 24.81
CA ILE A 13 10.05 -26.40 23.42
C ILE A 13 8.53 -26.23 23.20
N LEU A 14 7.71 -27.09 23.82
CA LEU A 14 6.26 -26.99 23.73
C LEU A 14 5.73 -25.69 24.37
N ILE A 15 6.28 -25.28 25.51
CA ILE A 15 5.91 -24.02 26.19
C ILE A 15 6.30 -22.80 25.33
N ILE A 16 7.45 -22.83 24.67
CA ILE A 16 7.88 -21.75 23.75
C ILE A 16 6.98 -21.69 22.50
N LEU A 17 6.57 -22.84 21.96
CA LEU A 17 5.68 -22.88 20.79
C LEU A 17 4.24 -22.42 21.15
N VAL A 18 3.75 -22.77 22.33
CA VAL A 18 2.42 -22.34 22.80
C VAL A 18 2.41 -20.85 23.13
N SER A 19 3.48 -20.31 23.74
CA SER A 19 3.58 -18.87 23.99
C SER A 19 3.73 -18.06 22.69
N ALA A 20 4.49 -18.56 21.71
CA ALA A 20 4.55 -17.97 20.38
C ALA A 20 3.18 -17.99 19.67
N TYR A 21 2.41 -19.08 19.80
CA TYR A 21 1.07 -19.16 19.19
C TYR A 21 0.08 -18.19 19.84
N THR A 22 0.13 -17.99 21.17
CA THR A 22 -0.72 -17.01 21.86
C THR A 22 -0.33 -15.55 21.57
N ILE A 23 0.95 -15.26 21.28
CA ILE A 23 1.38 -13.92 20.85
C ILE A 23 0.86 -13.63 19.43
N ILE A 24 0.83 -14.63 18.56
CA ILE A 24 0.37 -14.47 17.17
C ILE A 24 -1.16 -14.25 17.10
N THR A 25 -1.95 -14.71 18.09
CA THR A 25 -3.41 -14.61 18.04
C THR A 25 -4.03 -13.41 18.76
N ASN A 26 -3.28 -12.67 19.58
CA ASN A 26 -3.85 -11.59 20.41
C ASN A 26 -3.37 -10.17 20.09
N GLU A 27 -2.72 -9.95 18.95
CA GLU A 27 -2.52 -8.60 18.40
C GLU A 27 -3.05 -8.50 16.98
N TRP A 28 -4.35 -8.78 16.82
CA TRP A 28 -5.19 -7.99 15.91
C TRP A 28 -5.44 -6.62 16.53
N GLY A 29 -4.36 -5.97 17.01
CA GLY A 29 -4.36 -4.53 17.11
C GLY A 29 -4.57 -4.06 15.68
N GLU A 30 -5.68 -3.37 15.44
CA GLU A 30 -5.93 -2.64 14.20
C GLU A 30 -4.59 -2.11 13.72
N LYS A 31 -4.11 -2.54 12.54
CA LYS A 31 -2.94 -1.92 11.91
C LYS A 31 -3.32 -0.47 11.71
N LYS A 32 -3.08 0.37 12.71
CA LYS A 32 -3.29 1.80 12.64
C LYS A 32 -2.25 2.26 11.66
N CYS A 33 -2.70 2.57 10.45
CA CYS A 33 -1.89 3.19 9.43
C CYS A 33 -1.17 4.38 10.05
N PRO A 34 0.17 4.42 10.00
CA PRO A 34 0.93 5.51 10.56
C PRO A 34 0.58 6.78 9.78
N SER A 35 -0.31 7.59 10.38
CA SER A 35 -0.87 8.85 9.90
C SER A 35 -1.71 8.79 8.60
N LYS A 36 -2.89 9.43 8.65
CA LYS A 36 -3.76 9.68 7.48
C LYS A 36 -3.26 10.83 6.60
N GLU A 37 -2.21 11.53 6.99
CA GLU A 37 -1.77 12.74 6.30
C GLU A 37 -0.76 12.45 5.18
N ASN A 38 0.04 11.38 5.31
CA ASN A 38 1.06 11.04 4.32
C ASN A 38 0.56 9.96 3.34
N LEU A 39 0.44 10.33 2.07
CA LEU A 39 -0.10 9.51 0.99
C LEU A 39 0.71 8.23 0.71
N ILE A 40 2.00 8.21 1.03
CA ILE A 40 2.82 6.99 0.88
C ILE A 40 2.38 5.93 1.91
N PHE A 41 2.02 6.34 3.13
CA PHE A 41 1.46 5.41 4.11
C PHE A 41 0.05 4.96 3.74
N LYS A 42 -0.77 5.83 3.14
CA LYS A 42 -2.06 5.44 2.54
C LYS A 42 -1.89 4.33 1.50
N PHE A 43 -0.92 4.48 0.61
CA PHE A 43 -0.57 3.47 -0.38
C PHE A 43 -0.16 2.14 0.26
N LEU A 44 0.74 2.17 1.25
CA LEU A 44 1.17 0.96 1.99
C LEU A 44 0.02 0.31 2.76
N CYS A 45 -0.98 1.09 3.11
CA CYS A 45 -2.20 0.65 3.77
C CYS A 45 -3.31 0.18 2.83
N GLY A 46 -3.09 0.23 1.51
CA GLY A 46 -4.09 -0.16 0.52
C GLY A 46 -5.23 0.85 0.37
N GLU A 47 -5.10 2.06 0.91
CA GLU A 47 -5.99 3.16 0.59
C GLU A 47 -5.67 3.65 -0.82
N LYS A 48 -6.73 3.84 -1.62
CA LYS A 48 -6.57 4.38 -2.97
C LYS A 48 -6.38 5.88 -2.92
N ILE A 49 -5.56 6.37 -3.84
CA ILE A 49 -5.13 7.75 -3.84
C ILE A 49 -5.78 8.52 -5.00
N PRO A 50 -6.35 9.70 -4.73
CA PRO A 50 -6.87 10.57 -5.78
C PRO A 50 -5.80 10.95 -6.81
N ILE A 51 -5.92 10.43 -8.03
CA ILE A 51 -4.91 10.65 -9.10
C ILE A 51 -4.94 12.08 -9.64
N ASN A 52 -6.10 12.72 -9.69
CA ASN A 52 -6.23 14.10 -10.19
C ASN A 52 -5.63 15.14 -9.23
N CYS A 53 -5.28 14.75 -8.01
CA CYS A 53 -4.69 15.66 -7.05
C CYS A 53 -3.21 15.83 -7.33
N GLN A 54 -2.82 17.05 -7.73
CA GLN A 54 -1.44 17.42 -8.08
C GLN A 54 -0.55 17.49 -6.83
N ARG A 55 -0.28 16.33 -6.25
CA ARG A 55 0.54 16.15 -5.07
C ARG A 55 1.82 15.42 -5.46
N GLU A 56 2.95 15.78 -4.86
CA GLU A 56 4.27 15.18 -5.17
C GLU A 56 4.24 13.66 -4.99
N GLU A 57 3.47 13.18 -4.02
CA GLU A 57 3.30 11.77 -3.69
C GLU A 57 2.59 10.98 -4.82
N VAL A 58 1.71 11.63 -5.59
CA VAL A 58 1.11 11.00 -6.77
C VAL A 58 2.19 10.72 -7.81
N PHE A 59 3.09 11.69 -8.04
CA PHE A 59 4.19 11.50 -8.96
C PHE A 59 5.19 10.45 -8.46
N ASP A 60 5.52 10.46 -7.17
CA ASP A 60 6.41 9.46 -6.55
C ASP A 60 5.87 8.04 -6.68
N MET A 61 4.57 7.84 -6.44
CA MET A 61 3.96 6.54 -6.66
C MET A 61 3.93 6.12 -8.11
N LEU A 62 3.67 7.05 -9.04
CA LEU A 62 3.76 6.73 -10.47
C LEU A 62 5.18 6.28 -10.84
N LYS A 63 6.23 6.90 -10.28
CA LYS A 63 7.63 6.48 -10.46
C LYS A 63 7.95 5.12 -9.83
N ILE A 64 7.27 4.73 -8.75
CA ILE A 64 7.38 3.38 -8.17
C ILE A 64 6.73 2.34 -9.09
N LEU A 65 5.58 2.68 -9.69
CA LEU A 65 4.78 1.73 -10.47
C LEU A 65 5.26 1.58 -11.91
N PHE A 66 5.88 2.61 -12.49
CA PHE A 66 6.21 2.71 -13.90
C PHE A 66 7.60 3.33 -14.13
N LYS A 67 8.10 3.23 -15.36
CA LYS A 67 9.31 3.97 -15.76
C LYS A 67 9.05 5.47 -15.63
N GLU A 68 10.08 6.23 -15.26
CA GLU A 68 9.99 7.68 -15.07
C GLU A 68 9.36 8.41 -16.26
N SER A 69 9.72 8.04 -17.49
CA SER A 69 9.14 8.63 -18.71
C SER A 69 7.64 8.32 -18.92
N GLN A 70 7.14 7.21 -18.37
CA GLN A 70 5.69 6.91 -18.36
C GLN A 70 5.00 7.63 -17.22
N ALA A 71 5.59 7.62 -16.03
CA ALA A 71 5.09 8.34 -14.86
C ALA A 71 4.92 9.83 -15.17
N GLN A 72 5.91 10.45 -15.81
CA GLN A 72 5.88 11.86 -16.20
C GLN A 72 4.75 12.15 -17.19
N LYS A 73 4.58 11.34 -18.24
CA LYS A 73 3.47 11.51 -19.19
C LYS A 73 2.10 11.41 -18.53
N ILE A 74 1.92 10.47 -17.60
CA ILE A 74 0.67 10.32 -16.84
C ILE A 74 0.44 11.58 -16.00
N TYR A 75 1.46 12.00 -15.25
CA TYR A 75 1.38 13.13 -14.34
C TYR A 75 1.11 14.46 -15.06
N GLU A 76 1.75 14.71 -16.19
CA GLU A 76 1.51 15.88 -17.03
C GLU A 76 0.09 15.88 -17.62
N TYR A 77 -0.38 14.72 -18.08
CA TYR A 77 -1.71 14.57 -18.66
C TYR A 77 -2.83 14.85 -17.66
N ILE A 78 -2.78 14.23 -16.48
CA ILE A 78 -3.77 14.44 -15.41
C ILE A 78 -3.71 15.87 -14.85
N SER A 79 -2.52 16.48 -14.81
CA SER A 79 -2.35 17.85 -14.35
C SER A 79 -2.99 18.88 -15.31
N SER A 80 -3.05 18.55 -16.61
CA SER A 80 -3.55 19.47 -17.63
C SER A 80 -5.07 19.42 -17.80
N ILE A 81 -5.67 18.22 -17.73
CA ILE A 81 -7.07 18.02 -18.15
C ILE A 81 -7.96 17.58 -16.98
N GLN A 82 -7.39 16.93 -15.95
CA GLN A 82 -8.11 16.04 -15.03
C GLN A 82 -8.93 14.97 -15.76
N ILE A 83 -8.91 13.74 -15.26
CA ILE A 83 -9.63 12.62 -15.90
C ILE A 83 -10.88 12.28 -15.10
N ASP A 84 -11.88 11.72 -15.77
CA ASP A 84 -13.10 11.18 -15.15
C ASP A 84 -13.06 9.65 -15.04
N ASP A 85 -12.22 9.00 -15.84
CA ASP A 85 -11.97 7.57 -15.80
C ASP A 85 -10.47 7.29 -16.02
N ILE A 86 -9.92 6.35 -15.26
CA ILE A 86 -8.53 5.86 -15.45
C ILE A 86 -8.28 5.38 -16.89
N LYS A 87 -9.31 4.87 -17.58
CA LYS A 87 -9.24 4.47 -18.99
C LYS A 87 -8.87 5.61 -19.92
N GLU A 88 -9.11 6.87 -19.55
CA GLU A 88 -8.70 8.00 -20.38
C GLU A 88 -7.19 8.11 -20.54
N LEU A 89 -6.41 7.54 -19.61
CA LEU A 89 -4.96 7.48 -19.72
C LEU A 89 -4.50 6.63 -20.92
N GLU A 90 -5.34 5.77 -21.50
CA GLU A 90 -5.02 5.02 -22.72
C GLU A 90 -4.89 5.92 -23.95
N LYS A 91 -5.36 7.18 -23.87
CA LYS A 91 -5.10 8.22 -24.89
C LYS A 91 -3.60 8.58 -24.96
N ILE A 92 -2.83 8.28 -23.91
CA ILE A 92 -1.39 8.55 -23.85
C ILE A 92 -0.62 7.43 -24.57
N LYS A 93 0.21 7.79 -25.54
CA LYS A 93 1.04 6.83 -26.28
C LYS A 93 1.94 6.01 -25.34
N GLY A 94 1.75 4.70 -25.35
CA GLY A 94 2.50 3.74 -24.53
C GLY A 94 1.82 3.37 -23.20
N ILE A 95 0.59 3.80 -23.01
CA ILE A 95 -0.30 3.37 -21.92
C ILE A 95 -1.43 2.57 -22.54
N GLY A 96 -1.65 1.37 -22.02
CA GLY A 96 -2.72 0.50 -22.48
C GLY A 96 -3.40 -0.21 -21.31
N PRO A 97 -4.30 -1.17 -21.60
CA PRO A 97 -5.18 -1.78 -20.61
C PRO A 97 -4.47 -2.38 -19.39
N LYS A 98 -3.26 -2.94 -19.58
CA LYS A 98 -2.46 -3.49 -18.47
C LYS A 98 -1.96 -2.40 -17.53
N THR A 99 -1.55 -1.26 -18.09
CA THR A 99 -1.07 -0.10 -17.32
C THR A 99 -2.23 0.53 -16.57
N THR A 100 -3.36 0.78 -17.23
CA THR A 100 -4.55 1.36 -16.60
C THR A 100 -5.15 0.46 -15.52
N ALA A 101 -5.15 -0.87 -15.73
CA ALA A 101 -5.53 -1.82 -14.69
C ALA A 101 -4.63 -1.72 -13.44
N LYS A 102 -3.31 -1.58 -13.63
CA LYS A 102 -2.36 -1.39 -12.52
C LYS A 102 -2.60 -0.07 -11.80
N ILE A 103 -2.86 1.02 -12.52
CA ILE A 103 -3.20 2.32 -11.92
C ILE A 103 -4.47 2.20 -11.08
N ASN A 104 -5.51 1.54 -11.59
CA ASN A 104 -6.80 1.39 -10.90
C ASN A 104 -6.72 0.57 -9.58
N GLN A 105 -5.63 -0.16 -9.35
CA GLN A 105 -5.38 -0.85 -8.07
C GLN A 105 -5.01 0.13 -6.95
N PHE A 106 -4.29 1.20 -7.27
CA PHE A 106 -3.70 2.11 -6.29
C PHE A 106 -4.33 3.50 -6.30
N PHE A 107 -4.99 3.86 -7.39
CA PHE A 107 -5.55 5.19 -7.58
C PHE A 107 -7.07 5.17 -7.75
N ILE A 108 -7.70 6.28 -7.38
CA ILE A 108 -9.08 6.62 -7.69
C ILE A 108 -9.13 7.93 -8.46
N VAL A 109 -10.18 8.10 -9.24
CA VAL A 109 -10.52 9.39 -9.84
C VAL A 109 -11.42 10.14 -8.86
N GLU A 110 -10.93 11.28 -8.37
CA GLU A 110 -11.69 12.19 -7.53
C GLU A 110 -11.36 13.62 -7.96
N ARG A 111 -12.37 14.45 -8.18
CA ARG A 111 -12.18 15.87 -8.57
C ARG A 111 -12.00 16.80 -7.38
N ASN A 112 -12.51 16.40 -6.21
CA ASN A 112 -12.41 17.16 -4.98
C ASN A 112 -11.20 16.69 -4.18
N CYS A 113 -10.07 17.33 -4.44
CA CYS A 113 -8.88 17.16 -3.61
C CYS A 113 -9.13 17.87 -2.29
N SER A 114 -9.64 17.15 -1.29
CA SER A 114 -9.69 17.66 0.08
C SER A 114 -8.28 18.07 0.48
N GLU A 115 -8.10 19.26 1.07
CA GLU A 115 -6.79 19.76 1.52
C GLU A 115 -6.18 18.81 2.57
#